data_AF-A0A8S4SMK9-F1
#
_entry.id   AF-A0A8S4SMK9-F1
#
_cell.length_a   1.000
_cell.length_b   1.000
_cell.length_c   1.000
_cell.angle_alpha   90.00
_cell.angle_beta   90.00
_cell.angle_gamma   90.00
#
_symmetry.space_group_name_H-M   'P 1'
#
loop_
_entity.id
_entity.type
_entity.pdbx_description
1 polymer ?
#
loop_
_entity_poly.entity_id
_entity_poly.type
_entity_poly.pdbx_seq_one_letter_code
_entity_poly.pdbx_strand_id
1 'polypeptide(L)'
;MGRKVLLSLAPNDGKRPDGMTLIPWRLGMSLVWDACRYPSCITHPGHLVNGGCGYYSAEQVKRRKYENLDSSFIFVPFGVETLGPRCPEARALFEEISKRVIEYTGYLILSGQLPWPTN
;
A
#
# COMPACT_ATOMS: atom_id res chain seq x y z
N MET A 1 -23.13 -14.55 11.61
CA MET A 1 -23.52 -14.95 10.25
C MET A 1 -22.70 -14.09 9.28
N GLY A 2 -21.98 -14.72 8.33
CA GLY A 2 -21.16 -14.02 7.34
C GLY A 2 -19.66 -14.27 7.46
N ARG A 3 -19.16 -15.36 6.84
CA ARG A 3 -17.73 -15.58 6.65
C ARG A 3 -17.21 -14.55 5.65
N LYS A 4 -16.44 -13.54 6.07
CA LYS A 4 -15.58 -12.76 5.16
C LYS A 4 -14.37 -13.63 4.82
N VAL A 5 -14.58 -14.61 3.95
CA VAL A 5 -13.47 -15.26 3.24
C VAL A 5 -12.86 -14.19 2.33
N LEU A 6 -11.53 -14.11 2.31
CA LEU A 6 -10.71 -13.39 1.32
C LEU A 6 -10.98 -13.96 -0.10
N LEU A 7 -12.22 -13.81 -0.57
CA LEU A 7 -12.61 -14.08 -1.94
C LEU A 7 -12.12 -12.91 -2.79
N SER A 8 -11.54 -13.25 -3.93
CA SER A 8 -11.13 -12.37 -5.01
C SER A 8 -11.97 -11.09 -5.07
N LEU A 9 -11.31 -9.93 -5.10
CA LEU A 9 -11.98 -8.63 -5.18
C LEU A 9 -12.91 -8.47 -6.40
N ALA A 10 -12.66 -9.27 -7.44
CA ALA A 10 -13.60 -9.53 -8.53
C ALA A 10 -13.80 -11.05 -8.63
N PRO A 11 -15.05 -11.58 -8.57
CA PRO A 11 -15.33 -13.02 -8.53
C PRO A 11 -14.73 -13.88 -9.66
N ASN A 12 -14.26 -13.28 -10.75
CA ASN A 12 -13.81 -13.99 -11.96
C ASN A 12 -12.42 -13.59 -12.46
N ASP A 13 -11.71 -12.63 -11.84
CA ASP A 13 -10.43 -12.16 -12.39
C ASP A 13 -9.20 -12.88 -11.83
N GLY A 14 -9.40 -13.71 -10.79
CA GLY A 14 -8.33 -14.49 -10.14
C GLY A 14 -7.24 -13.66 -9.47
N LYS A 15 -7.38 -12.32 -9.41
CA LYS A 15 -6.39 -11.44 -8.82
C LYS A 15 -6.52 -11.46 -7.31
N ARG A 16 -5.35 -11.56 -6.69
CA ARG A 16 -5.15 -11.53 -5.26
C ARG A 16 -4.28 -10.34 -4.92
N PRO A 17 -4.84 -9.28 -4.30
CA PRO A 17 -4.03 -8.23 -3.69
C PRO A 17 -3.31 -8.79 -2.45
N ASP A 18 -2.32 -8.05 -1.95
CA ASP A 18 -1.64 -8.43 -0.71
C ASP A 18 -2.52 -8.18 0.51
N GLY A 19 -3.37 -7.15 0.47
CA GLY A 19 -4.28 -6.86 1.55
C GLY A 19 -5.46 -5.97 1.18
N MET A 20 -6.41 -5.92 2.13
CA MET A 20 -7.59 -5.08 2.08
C MET A 20 -7.99 -4.69 3.51
N THR A 21 -8.52 -3.49 3.71
CA THR A 21 -9.05 -3.07 5.02
C THR A 21 -10.31 -3.85 5.39
N LEU A 22 -10.38 -4.30 6.65
CA LEU A 22 -11.55 -4.99 7.19
C LEU A 22 -12.76 -4.07 7.36
N ILE A 23 -12.48 -2.82 7.74
CA ILE A 23 -13.43 -1.72 7.87
C ILE A 23 -13.29 -0.76 6.67
N PRO A 24 -14.36 -0.03 6.31
CA PRO A 24 -14.27 1.01 5.27
C PRO A 24 -13.15 2.02 5.55
N TRP A 25 -12.37 2.34 4.53
CA TRP A 25 -11.28 3.30 4.58
C TRP A 25 -11.75 4.74 4.40
N ARG A 26 -12.55 5.00 3.35
CA ARG A 26 -13.06 6.33 3.00
C ARG A 26 -14.37 6.19 2.22
N LEU A 27 -15.37 7.02 2.50
CA LEU A 27 -16.68 7.02 1.82
C LEU A 27 -17.38 5.64 1.78
N GLY A 28 -17.22 4.81 2.82
CA GLY A 28 -17.77 3.46 2.84
C GLY A 28 -17.01 2.44 1.98
N MET A 29 -15.95 2.86 1.28
CA MET A 29 -15.13 2.02 0.40
C MET A 29 -14.00 1.35 1.17
N SER A 30 -13.69 0.09 0.87
CA SER A 30 -12.51 -0.59 1.41
C SER A 30 -11.25 -0.17 0.63
N LEU A 31 -10.14 0.01 1.35
CA LEU A 31 -8.83 0.21 0.74
C LEU A 31 -8.24 -1.16 0.42
N VAL A 32 -7.69 -1.28 -0.79
CA VAL A 32 -6.98 -2.45 -1.31
C VAL A 32 -5.56 -2.04 -1.68
N TRP A 33 -4.59 -2.87 -1.33
CA TRP A 33 -3.20 -2.66 -1.74
C TRP A 33 -2.52 -3.95 -2.23
N ASP A 34 -1.61 -3.78 -3.17
CA ASP A 34 -0.73 -4.83 -3.70
C ASP A 34 0.68 -4.23 -3.81
N ALA A 35 1.67 -4.94 -3.28
CA ALA A 35 3.02 -4.45 -3.15
C ALA A 35 3.71 -4.37 -4.52
N CYS A 36 4.33 -3.22 -4.77
CA CYS A 36 5.22 -3.06 -5.91
C CYS A 36 6.63 -3.45 -5.48
N ARG A 37 7.17 -4.51 -6.08
CA ARG A 37 8.58 -4.84 -5.91
C ARG A 37 9.40 -3.87 -6.77
N TYR A 38 10.23 -3.07 -6.10
CA TYR A 38 11.26 -2.28 -6.78
C TYR A 38 12.59 -3.02 -6.77
N PRO A 39 13.41 -2.89 -7.83
CA PRO A 39 14.82 -3.23 -7.74
C PRO A 39 15.43 -2.39 -6.62
N SER A 40 16.17 -3.01 -5.70
CA SER A 40 16.81 -2.26 -4.63
C SER A 40 17.77 -1.24 -5.23
N CYS A 41 17.75 0.00 -4.73
CA CYS A 41 18.69 1.02 -5.16
C CYS A 41 20.14 0.68 -4.78
N ILE A 42 20.33 -0.27 -3.85
CA ILE A 42 21.62 -0.83 -3.43
C ILE A 42 22.24 -1.68 -4.55
N THR A 43 21.44 -2.48 -5.26
CA THR A 43 21.93 -3.38 -6.31
C THR A 43 21.93 -2.73 -7.70
N HIS A 44 21.23 -1.61 -7.88
CA HIS A 44 21.13 -0.90 -9.16
C HIS A 44 21.31 0.62 -9.00
N PRO A 45 22.55 1.13 -8.93
CA PRO A 45 22.85 2.56 -8.72
C PRO A 45 22.26 3.47 -9.80
N GLY A 46 22.11 2.97 -11.04
CA GLY A 46 21.45 3.70 -12.14
C GLY A 46 19.99 4.06 -11.87
N HIS A 47 19.35 3.40 -10.92
CA HIS A 47 17.98 3.68 -10.48
C HIS A 47 17.89 4.94 -9.60
N LEU A 48 18.99 5.31 -8.92
CA LEU A 48 19.10 6.56 -8.16
C LEU A 48 19.11 7.79 -9.07
N VAL A 49 19.74 7.66 -10.25
CA VAL A 49 19.91 8.76 -11.22
C VAL A 49 18.59 9.10 -11.92
N ASN A 50 17.71 8.10 -12.08
CA ASN A 50 16.40 8.28 -12.71
C ASN A 50 15.25 8.51 -11.70
N GLY A 51 15.55 8.53 -10.39
CA GLY A 51 14.77 9.07 -9.26
C GLY A 51 13.29 8.67 -9.10
N GLY A 52 12.70 7.95 -10.04
CA GLY A 52 11.25 7.93 -10.27
C GLY A 52 10.84 6.94 -11.37
N CYS A 53 11.59 6.85 -12.47
CA CYS A 53 11.14 6.15 -13.68
C CYS A 53 10.75 4.68 -13.45
N GLY A 54 11.56 3.91 -12.71
CA GLY A 54 11.21 2.51 -12.39
C GLY A 54 10.22 2.34 -11.24
N TYR A 55 9.93 3.40 -10.46
CA TYR A 55 8.88 3.37 -9.45
C TYR A 55 7.51 3.51 -10.13
N TYR A 56 7.38 4.52 -10.98
CA TYR A 56 6.18 4.74 -11.79
C TYR A 56 5.83 3.53 -12.66
N SER A 57 6.82 2.82 -13.22
CA SER A 57 6.53 1.68 -14.08
C SER A 57 5.88 0.50 -13.34
N ALA A 58 6.37 0.13 -12.14
CA ALA A 58 5.80 -1.00 -11.40
C ALA A 58 4.38 -0.67 -10.87
N GLU A 59 4.14 0.56 -10.46
CA GLU A 59 2.83 1.02 -10.01
C GLU A 59 1.82 1.06 -11.15
N GLN A 60 2.23 1.54 -12.31
CA GLN A 60 1.39 1.54 -13.50
C GLN A 60 1.03 0.12 -13.92
N VAL A 61 1.96 -0.84 -13.79
CA VAL A 61 1.66 -2.26 -13.99
C VAL A 61 0.59 -2.75 -13.01
N LYS A 62 0.69 -2.41 -11.71
CA LYS A 62 -0.34 -2.77 -10.73
C LYS A 62 -1.67 -2.06 -10.99
N ARG A 63 -1.67 -0.79 -11.38
CA ARG A 63 -2.89 -0.05 -11.73
C ARG A 63 -3.61 -0.69 -12.90
N ARG A 64 -2.89 -1.03 -13.98
CA ARG A 64 -3.46 -1.76 -15.12
C ARG A 64 -3.98 -3.14 -14.67
N LYS A 65 -3.24 -3.84 -13.81
CA LYS A 65 -3.70 -5.11 -13.24
C LYS A 65 -5.06 -4.95 -12.54
N TYR A 66 -5.32 -3.85 -11.83
CA TYR A 66 -6.59 -3.62 -11.12
C TYR A 66 -7.46 -2.53 -11.75
N GLU A 67 -7.34 -2.25 -13.05
CA GLU A 67 -8.09 -1.16 -13.70
C GLU A 67 -9.60 -1.41 -13.72
N ASN A 68 -10.00 -2.69 -13.74
CA ASN A 68 -11.39 -3.15 -13.72
C ASN A 68 -11.86 -3.51 -12.29
N LEU A 69 -11.18 -3.00 -11.26
CA LEU A 69 -11.61 -3.18 -9.89
C LEU A 69 -12.95 -2.46 -9.68
N ASP A 70 -13.85 -3.09 -8.93
CA ASP A 70 -15.16 -2.50 -8.63
C ASP A 70 -15.01 -1.12 -7.97
N SER A 71 -15.88 -0.19 -8.36
CA SER A 71 -15.87 1.20 -7.88
C SER A 71 -16.12 1.35 -6.38
N SER A 72 -16.49 0.27 -5.67
CA SER A 72 -16.58 0.20 -4.21
C SER A 72 -15.22 0.05 -3.51
N PHE A 73 -14.12 -0.11 -4.25
CA PHE A 73 -12.77 -0.22 -3.70
C PHE A 73 -11.89 0.97 -4.07
N ILE A 74 -11.02 1.33 -3.14
CA ILE A 74 -9.92 2.28 -3.37
C ILE A 74 -8.66 1.44 -3.56
N PHE A 75 -8.09 1.43 -4.76
CA PHE A 75 -6.83 0.75 -5.00
C PHE A 75 -5.64 1.69 -4.84
N VAL A 76 -4.67 1.30 -4.02
CA VAL A 76 -3.38 1.99 -3.91
C VAL A 76 -2.25 0.99 -4.21
N PRO A 77 -1.46 1.18 -5.29
CA PRO A 77 -0.24 0.40 -5.47
C PRO A 77 0.74 0.81 -4.38
N PHE A 78 1.15 -0.15 -3.54
CA PHE A 78 1.94 0.17 -2.35
C PHE A 78 3.40 -0.24 -2.55
N GLY A 79 4.20 0.72 -2.99
CA GLY A 79 5.61 0.52 -3.21
C GLY A 79 6.46 0.88 -2.00
N VAL A 80 7.01 -0.13 -1.31
CA VAL A 80 7.94 0.07 -0.18
C VAL A 80 9.28 -0.57 -0.50
N GLU A 81 10.34 0.22 -0.35
CA GLU A 81 11.72 -0.27 -0.38
C GLU A 81 12.22 -0.45 1.05
N THR A 82 13.41 -1.04 1.23
CA THR A 82 14.12 -1.14 2.51
C THR A 82 14.19 0.18 3.29
N LEU A 83 14.16 1.33 2.60
CA LEU A 83 14.20 2.67 3.21
C LEU A 83 12.83 3.35 3.33
N GLY A 84 11.72 2.61 3.16
CA GLY A 84 10.36 3.12 3.28
C GLY A 84 9.64 3.39 1.95
N PRO A 85 8.47 4.05 1.99
CA PRO A 85 7.64 4.32 0.81
C PRO A 85 8.35 5.31 -0.13
N ARG A 86 8.51 4.92 -1.40
CA ARG A 86 9.27 5.69 -2.40
C ARG A 86 8.42 6.52 -3.35
N CYS A 87 7.12 6.27 -3.43
CA CYS A 87 6.22 6.98 -4.31
C CYS A 87 5.28 7.95 -3.58
N PRO A 88 4.76 8.97 -4.27
CA PRO A 88 3.82 9.93 -3.68
C PRO A 88 2.59 9.27 -3.07
N GLU A 89 1.98 8.27 -3.73
CA GLU A 89 0.76 7.64 -3.23
C GLU A 89 1.00 6.76 -2.01
N ALA A 90 2.07 5.94 -1.98
CA ALA A 90 2.39 5.16 -0.79
C ALA A 90 2.81 6.05 0.37
N ARG A 91 3.51 7.17 0.10
CA ARG A 91 3.84 8.17 1.13
C ARG A 91 2.56 8.83 1.67
N ALA A 92 1.66 9.27 0.80
CA ALA A 92 0.40 9.87 1.21
C ALA A 92 -0.45 8.89 2.03
N LEU A 93 -0.54 7.63 1.61
CA LEU A 93 -1.24 6.59 2.36
C LEU A 93 -0.57 6.35 3.72
N PHE A 94 0.75 6.26 3.77
CA PHE A 94 1.50 6.07 5.01
C PHE A 94 1.30 7.24 5.98
N GLU A 95 1.34 8.47 5.48
CA GLU A 95 1.07 9.68 6.27
C GLU A 95 -0.37 9.70 6.79
N GLU A 96 -1.34 9.31 5.97
CA GLU A 96 -2.75 9.24 6.37
C GLU A 96 -2.97 8.16 7.45
N ILE A 97 -2.40 6.97 7.28
CA ILE A 97 -2.44 5.91 8.30
C ILE A 97 -1.78 6.40 9.59
N SER A 98 -0.59 7.00 9.50
CA SER A 98 0.15 7.50 10.66
C SER A 98 -0.67 8.55 11.43
N LYS A 99 -1.29 9.50 10.72
CA LYS A 99 -2.18 10.50 11.33
C LYS A 99 -3.35 9.85 12.07
N ARG A 100 -4.04 8.90 11.43
CA ARG A 100 -5.17 8.19 12.06
C ARG A 100 -4.74 7.39 13.29
N VAL A 101 -3.56 6.76 13.27
CA VAL A 101 -3.04 6.05 14.44
C VAL A 101 -2.70 7.03 15.57
N ILE A 102 -2.07 8.17 15.24
CA ILE A 102 -1.79 9.23 16.23
C ILE A 102 -3.08 9.76 16.83
N GLU A 103 -4.10 10.04 16.01
CA GLU A 103 -5.41 10.54 16.47
C GLU A 103 -6.10 9.52 17.39
N TYR A 104 -6.00 8.23 17.09
CA TYR A 104 -6.64 7.19 17.88
C TYR A 104 -5.87 6.85 19.17
N THR A 105 -4.54 6.86 19.13
CA THR A 105 -3.70 6.35 20.23
C THR A 105 -2.97 7.43 21.03
N GLY A 106 -2.77 8.61 20.45
CA GLY A 106 -1.89 9.66 20.98
C GLY A 106 -0.39 9.43 20.75
N TYR A 107 0.03 8.31 20.14
CA TYR A 107 1.44 8.00 19.92
C TYR A 107 1.93 8.48 18.55
N LEU A 108 3.01 9.26 18.55
CA LEU A 108 3.78 9.59 17.35
C LEU A 108 4.39 8.32 16.74
N ILE A 109 4.03 8.02 15.50
CA ILE A 109 4.80 7.06 14.69
C ILE A 109 6.01 7.80 14.14
N LEU A 110 7.11 7.78 14.88
CA LEU A 110 8.39 8.26 14.39
C LEU A 110 8.94 7.23 13.40
N SER A 111 9.33 7.68 12.21
CA SER A 111 10.07 6.86 11.25
C SER A 111 11.40 6.42 11.88
N GLY A 112 11.43 5.22 12.46
CA GLY A 112 12.64 4.61 13.03
C GLY A 112 12.58 4.16 14.49
N GLN A 113 11.47 4.39 15.22
CA GLN A 113 11.33 3.89 16.59
C GLN A 113 9.92 3.30 16.80
N LEU A 114 9.79 1.99 16.59
CA LEU A 114 8.61 1.25 16.99
C LEU A 114 8.66 1.02 18.51
N PRO A 115 7.58 1.30 19.26
CA PRO A 115 7.45 0.88 20.64
C PRO A 115 7.07 -0.60 20.64
N TRP A 116 8.05 -1.50 20.52
CA TRP A 116 7.80 -2.88 20.91
C TRP A 116 7.71 -2.94 22.44
N PRO A 117 6.74 -3.64 23.04
CA PRO A 117 6.81 -3.97 24.44
C PRO A 117 8.03 -4.87 24.64
N THR A 118 9.00 -4.41 25.42
CA THR A 118 10.07 -5.26 25.94
C THR A 118 9.45 -6.20 26.97
N ASN A 119 9.42 -7.49 26.65
CA ASN A 119 9.47 -8.52 27.69
C ASN A 119 10.91 -8.65 28.18
#